data_AF-A0A5P1EDT3-F1
#
_entry.id   AF-A0A5P1EDT3-F1
#
_cell.length_a   1.000
_cell.length_b   1.000
_cell.length_c   1.000
_cell.angle_alpha   90.00
_cell.angle_beta   90.00
_cell.angle_gamma   90.00
#
_symmetry.space_group_name_H-M   'P 1'
#
loop_
_entity.id
_entity.type
_entity.pdbx_description
1 polymer ?
#
loop_
_entity_poly.entity_id
_entity_poly.type
_entity_poly.pdbx_seq_one_letter_code
_entity_poly.pdbx_strand_id
1 'polypeptide(L)'
;MEFGGGSPCAGIEGSTERTLQPFVTGTSVLGMKYKDGVILAADMGGSYGSTLRYKNLERIKPIGKHSLLGASGEVSDFQEILRYLDELILYDNMWDDGNSLGPKEVHNYLNRIMYNRRNKFNPLWNSLVIGGVKNGQKYLGVVGMIGTHYEDNHVATGFGNHLARPILRSEWREDLTYEEAVKLLEKCLLVLLYRDRSSINKFQIAKITDDGVTISQPYALKTFWGFSSFENPAKNAQGSWTMATGQMTPTNPEDGLKKRKLEHQPASTSTTQIVPRAPQPQDQSNDDGARKQADELLFREHTRLTMDINPLYTHKLGKQAELLSREHTRYRRPVTSKKLEVIYLEIDVPEFRRCISDVLTKVLTIRYYGHGHLHDSEIAAELAEIVPLTVNACVCALYAKLRNIHRAYGKQATRYPTPPHYTKEVELPLPLAIAIQDFGSFQTSSLETNYILVPTYPEATGHEGRADADFNITDYQSYIPTFKDLGIPCKTVDPFVKKGTAWWTYQVNNSHGTTDLVCILPPSLYTPLSAEVRSLFLATKPNSDECSDIISFTGYNAVNFGVRFREIPPNTNVRTFLALAHGPIEEWSNGAPDV
;
A
#
# COMPACT_ATOMS: atom_id res chain seq x y z
N MET A 1 -29.76 -0.75 -53.88
CA MET A 1 -28.61 -0.88 -52.99
C MET A 1 -29.12 -0.78 -51.58
N GLU A 2 -29.19 -1.91 -50.89
CA GLU A 2 -29.42 -1.99 -49.45
C GLU A 2 -28.20 -1.44 -48.71
N PHE A 3 -28.42 -0.56 -47.74
CA PHE A 3 -27.49 -0.37 -46.62
C PHE A 3 -28.28 -0.58 -45.34
N GLY A 4 -27.87 -1.60 -44.59
CA GLY A 4 -28.56 -2.12 -43.42
C GLY A 4 -28.74 -1.08 -42.31
N GLY A 5 -29.90 -1.17 -41.65
CA GLY A 5 -30.26 -0.33 -40.52
C GLY A 5 -29.30 -0.49 -39.35
N GLY A 6 -28.61 0.60 -39.01
CA GLY A 6 -27.96 0.74 -37.72
C GLY A 6 -29.03 0.87 -36.63
N SER A 7 -29.03 -0.07 -35.68
CA SER A 7 -29.79 0.06 -34.43
C SER A 7 -29.45 1.38 -33.73
N PRO A 8 -30.43 2.06 -33.13
CA PRO A 8 -30.18 3.26 -32.34
C PRO A 8 -29.21 2.92 -31.20
N CYS A 9 -28.26 3.80 -30.95
CA CYS A 9 -27.31 3.69 -29.84
C CYS A 9 -28.09 3.38 -28.54
N ALA A 10 -27.98 2.12 -28.08
CA ALA A 10 -28.52 1.71 -26.79
C ALA A 10 -27.80 2.54 -25.72
N GLY A 11 -28.59 3.24 -24.90
CA GLY A 11 -28.08 4.05 -23.80
C GLY A 11 -27.15 3.23 -22.91
N ILE A 12 -26.09 3.89 -22.45
CA ILE A 12 -25.21 3.37 -21.40
C ILE A 12 -26.04 3.33 -20.11
N GLU A 13 -26.77 2.23 -19.87
CA GLU A 13 -27.31 1.93 -18.55
C GLU A 13 -26.14 1.50 -17.64
N GLY A 14 -25.50 2.49 -16.99
CA GLY A 14 -24.39 2.20 -16.09
C GLY A 14 -23.54 3.39 -15.64
N SER A 15 -23.92 4.64 -15.89
CA SER A 15 -23.28 5.78 -15.23
C SER A 15 -23.64 5.75 -13.74
N THR A 16 -22.72 5.33 -12.87
CA THR A 16 -22.90 5.52 -11.43
C THR A 16 -22.90 7.02 -11.13
N GLU A 17 -24.05 7.58 -10.76
CA GLU A 17 -24.22 9.00 -10.38
C GLU A 17 -23.57 9.37 -9.04
N ARG A 18 -22.80 8.44 -8.42
CA ARG A 18 -22.21 8.63 -7.10
C ARG A 18 -20.77 8.18 -7.00
N THR A 19 -19.98 8.97 -6.29
CA THR A 19 -18.56 8.73 -6.02
C THR A 19 -18.39 7.63 -4.97
N LEU A 20 -17.95 6.44 -5.40
CA LEU A 20 -17.56 5.35 -4.51
C LEU A 20 -16.06 5.39 -4.19
N GLN A 21 -15.27 5.84 -5.15
CA GLN A 21 -13.84 6.08 -5.04
C GLN A 21 -13.51 7.36 -5.80
N PRO A 22 -12.73 8.28 -5.23
CA PRO A 22 -12.30 9.49 -5.93
C PRO A 22 -11.40 9.13 -7.13
N PHE A 23 -11.55 9.86 -8.23
CA PHE A 23 -10.90 9.63 -9.52
C PHE A 23 -9.83 10.69 -9.79
N VAL A 24 -10.22 11.97 -9.81
CA VAL A 24 -9.28 13.09 -9.98
C VAL A 24 -9.30 13.91 -8.71
N THR A 25 -8.16 13.94 -8.01
CA THR A 25 -8.07 14.59 -6.71
C THR A 25 -7.18 15.82 -6.73
N GLY A 26 -7.65 16.87 -6.05
CA GLY A 26 -6.86 18.02 -5.66
C GLY A 26 -6.18 17.79 -4.30
N THR A 27 -5.02 18.42 -4.12
CA THR A 27 -4.18 18.29 -2.93
C THR A 27 -4.61 19.28 -1.83
N SER A 28 -3.65 19.75 -1.03
CA SER A 28 -3.86 20.63 0.11
C SER A 28 -4.43 21.99 -0.30
N VAL A 29 -5.29 22.54 0.55
CA VAL A 29 -5.74 23.94 0.55
C VAL A 29 -5.35 24.55 1.89
N LEU A 30 -4.77 25.74 1.87
CA LEU A 30 -4.37 26.50 3.05
C LEU A 30 -5.26 27.73 3.20
N GLY A 31 -5.55 28.12 4.43
CA GLY A 31 -6.31 29.33 4.70
C GLY A 31 -5.95 29.96 6.03
N MET A 32 -6.00 31.28 6.12
CA MET A 32 -5.86 31.98 7.40
C MET A 32 -6.53 33.35 7.38
N LYS A 33 -6.85 33.84 8.58
CA LYS A 33 -7.28 35.21 8.80
C LYS A 33 -6.05 36.12 8.86
N TYR A 34 -6.15 37.33 8.32
CA TYR A 34 -5.14 38.37 8.46
C TYR A 34 -5.83 39.67 8.89
N LYS A 35 -5.07 40.77 9.02
CA LYS A 35 -5.58 42.04 9.53
C LYS A 35 -6.87 42.49 8.84
N ASP A 36 -6.85 42.53 7.50
CA ASP A 36 -7.92 43.13 6.69
C ASP A 36 -8.95 42.13 6.16
N GLY A 37 -8.72 40.82 6.32
CA GLY A 37 -9.66 39.82 5.80
C GLY A 37 -9.21 38.37 5.94
N VAL A 38 -9.57 37.55 4.96
CA VAL A 38 -9.22 36.13 4.89
C VAL A 38 -8.48 35.84 3.59
N ILE A 39 -7.48 34.97 3.66
CA ILE A 39 -6.66 34.56 2.51
C ILE A 39 -6.63 33.04 2.40
N LEU A 40 -6.86 32.53 1.20
CA LEU A 40 -6.77 31.11 0.85
C LEU A 40 -5.70 30.90 -0.22
N ALA A 41 -5.03 29.76 -0.19
CA ALA A 41 -4.06 29.38 -1.19
C ALA A 41 -4.10 27.89 -1.51
N ALA A 42 -3.90 27.57 -2.79
CA ALA A 42 -3.90 26.21 -3.28
C ALA A 42 -3.02 26.10 -4.53
N ASP A 43 -2.47 24.91 -4.78
CA ASP A 43 -1.89 24.60 -6.08
C ASP A 43 -2.98 24.33 -7.14
N MET A 44 -2.59 24.27 -8.39
CA MET A 44 -3.50 24.04 -9.52
C MET A 44 -3.44 22.61 -10.07
N GLY A 45 -3.00 21.65 -9.24
CA GLY A 45 -2.83 20.26 -9.62
C GLY A 45 -4.11 19.43 -9.47
N GLY A 46 -4.42 18.63 -10.49
CA GLY A 46 -5.43 17.58 -10.45
C GLY A 46 -4.79 16.23 -10.80
N SER A 47 -4.63 15.39 -9.79
CA SER A 47 -3.95 14.10 -9.92
C SER A 47 -4.96 12.99 -10.23
N TYR A 48 -4.64 12.19 -11.25
CA TYR A 48 -5.33 10.94 -11.55
C TYR A 48 -4.51 9.79 -10.99
N GLY A 49 -4.83 9.38 -9.76
CA GLY A 49 -3.97 8.52 -8.97
C GLY A 49 -2.59 9.17 -8.75
N SER A 50 -1.52 8.49 -9.14
CA SER A 50 -0.14 9.00 -9.01
C SER A 50 0.31 9.91 -10.17
N THR A 51 -0.52 10.10 -11.19
CA THR A 51 -0.19 10.90 -12.38
C THR A 51 -0.83 12.28 -12.30
N LEU A 52 -0.01 13.32 -12.35
CA LEU A 52 -0.49 14.70 -12.44
C LEU A 52 -1.09 14.97 -13.83
N ARG A 53 -2.40 14.74 -13.97
CA ARG A 53 -3.11 14.79 -15.26
C ARG A 53 -3.49 16.21 -15.66
N TYR A 54 -4.02 16.99 -14.72
CA TYR A 54 -4.44 18.37 -14.95
C TYR A 54 -3.51 19.31 -14.18
N LYS A 55 -2.97 20.32 -14.87
CA LYS A 55 -1.97 21.25 -14.29
C LYS A 55 -2.49 22.67 -14.10
N ASN A 56 -3.74 22.92 -14.50
CA ASN A 56 -4.40 24.23 -14.52
C ASN A 56 -5.81 24.13 -13.93
N LEU A 57 -5.97 23.41 -12.82
CA LEU A 57 -7.26 23.27 -12.17
C LEU A 57 -7.44 24.35 -11.10
N GLU A 58 -8.50 25.14 -11.21
CA GLU A 58 -8.85 26.13 -10.18
C GLU A 58 -9.61 25.45 -9.04
N ARG A 59 -9.04 25.52 -7.84
CA ARG A 59 -9.60 24.86 -6.64
C ARG A 59 -10.14 25.83 -5.60
N ILE A 60 -10.04 27.14 -5.88
CA ILE A 60 -10.60 28.21 -5.07
C ILE A 60 -11.61 28.97 -5.93
N LYS A 61 -12.83 29.13 -5.41
CA LYS A 61 -13.94 29.80 -6.11
C LYS A 61 -14.64 30.82 -5.20
N PRO A 62 -15.05 31.98 -5.72
CA PRO A 62 -15.92 32.90 -5.00
C PRO A 62 -17.32 32.32 -4.89
N ILE A 63 -17.96 32.48 -3.73
CA ILE A 63 -19.34 32.07 -3.47
C ILE A 63 -20.11 33.30 -2.98
N GLY A 64 -21.06 33.77 -3.79
CA GLY A 64 -21.78 35.00 -3.52
C GLY A 64 -20.86 36.21 -3.35
N LYS A 65 -21.29 37.19 -2.55
CA LYS A 65 -20.57 38.45 -2.35
C LYS A 65 -19.50 38.38 -1.25
N HIS A 66 -19.71 37.53 -0.25
CA HIS A 66 -19.00 37.58 1.04
C HIS A 66 -18.19 36.33 1.35
N SER A 67 -18.03 35.38 0.41
CA SER A 67 -17.38 34.09 0.69
C SER A 67 -16.46 33.60 -0.43
N LEU A 68 -15.46 32.84 0.00
CA LEU A 68 -14.50 32.07 -0.79
C LEU A 68 -14.57 30.61 -0.36
N LEU A 69 -14.54 29.70 -1.32
CA LEU A 69 -14.51 28.26 -1.09
C LEU A 69 -13.28 27.66 -1.74
N GLY A 70 -12.44 27.02 -0.94
CA GLY A 70 -11.35 26.17 -1.40
C GLY A 70 -11.69 24.69 -1.20
N ALA A 71 -11.32 23.84 -2.16
CA ALA A 71 -11.58 22.41 -2.07
C ALA A 71 -10.33 21.53 -2.28
N SER A 72 -10.28 20.48 -1.48
CA SER A 72 -9.37 19.33 -1.62
C SER A 72 -10.19 18.05 -1.79
N GLY A 73 -9.59 16.99 -2.32
CA GLY A 73 -10.30 15.75 -2.65
C GLY A 73 -10.87 15.77 -4.07
N GLU A 74 -12.01 15.14 -4.29
CA GLU A 74 -12.54 14.86 -5.64
C GLU A 74 -13.01 16.11 -6.38
N VAL A 75 -12.57 16.26 -7.63
CA VAL A 75 -12.86 17.44 -8.45
C VAL A 75 -14.29 17.45 -8.97
N SER A 76 -14.85 16.30 -9.35
CA SER A 76 -16.24 16.23 -9.81
C SER A 76 -17.24 16.53 -8.69
N ASP A 77 -16.98 16.02 -7.48
CA ASP A 77 -17.81 16.32 -6.31
C ASP A 77 -17.71 17.80 -5.94
N PHE A 78 -16.53 18.42 -6.10
CA PHE A 78 -16.38 19.87 -5.93
C PHE A 78 -17.24 20.66 -6.93
N GLN A 79 -17.28 20.26 -8.20
CA GLN A 79 -18.14 20.91 -9.20
C GLN A 79 -19.63 20.78 -8.85
N GLU A 80 -20.05 19.63 -8.33
CA GLU A 80 -21.43 19.43 -7.87
C GLU A 80 -21.76 20.29 -6.64
N ILE A 81 -20.81 20.44 -5.71
CA ILE A 81 -20.95 21.35 -4.57
C ILE A 81 -21.10 22.80 -5.03
N LEU A 82 -20.32 23.21 -6.03
CA LEU A 82 -20.45 24.55 -6.63
C LEU A 82 -21.85 24.75 -7.22
N ARG A 83 -22.40 23.73 -7.90
CA ARG A 83 -23.77 23.79 -8.45
C ARG A 83 -24.82 24.02 -7.36
N TYR A 84 -24.73 23.32 -6.23
CA TYR A 84 -25.64 23.54 -5.09
C TYR A 84 -25.52 24.95 -4.50
N LEU A 85 -24.29 25.46 -4.43
CA LEU A 85 -24.05 26.81 -3.92
C LEU A 85 -24.53 27.89 -4.89
N ASP A 86 -24.32 27.71 -6.19
CA ASP A 86 -24.82 28.63 -7.21
C ASP A 86 -26.36 28.70 -7.18
N GLU A 87 -27.04 27.56 -7.02
CA GLU A 87 -28.49 27.51 -6.83
C GLU A 87 -28.93 28.23 -5.55
N LEU A 88 -28.24 28.00 -4.43
CA LEU A 88 -28.52 28.67 -3.16
C LEU A 88 -28.35 30.20 -3.26
N ILE A 89 -27.25 30.66 -3.85
CA ILE A 89 -26.94 32.08 -4.00
C ILE A 89 -27.90 32.74 -4.99
N LEU A 90 -28.27 32.05 -6.07
CA LEU A 90 -29.29 32.54 -6.99
C LEU A 90 -30.63 32.71 -6.28
N TYR A 91 -31.05 31.72 -5.51
CA TYR A 91 -32.30 31.78 -4.76
C TYR A 91 -32.29 32.92 -3.74
N ASP A 92 -31.19 33.11 -3.00
CA ASP A 92 -31.00 34.24 -2.09
C ASP A 92 -31.11 35.59 -2.80
N ASN A 93 -30.44 35.75 -3.94
CA ASN A 93 -30.49 36.98 -4.73
C ASN A 93 -31.90 37.27 -5.29
N MET A 94 -32.70 36.25 -5.58
CA MET A 94 -34.07 36.43 -6.10
C MET A 94 -35.04 37.03 -5.08
N TRP A 95 -34.72 36.99 -3.79
CA TRP A 95 -35.55 37.63 -2.76
C TRP A 95 -35.45 39.15 -2.78
N ASP A 96 -34.36 39.70 -3.32
CA ASP A 96 -34.10 41.14 -3.50
C ASP A 96 -34.40 41.99 -2.24
N ASP A 97 -34.11 41.43 -1.06
CA ASP A 97 -34.35 42.08 0.24
C ASP A 97 -33.16 42.93 0.73
N GLY A 98 -32.14 43.08 -0.11
CA GLY A 98 -30.90 43.79 0.18
C GLY A 98 -29.94 43.02 1.12
N ASN A 99 -30.29 41.81 1.55
CA ASN A 99 -29.39 40.93 2.29
C ASN A 99 -28.69 39.97 1.31
N SER A 100 -27.57 39.40 1.75
CA SER A 100 -26.85 38.38 0.98
C SER A 100 -26.20 37.40 1.94
N LEU A 101 -26.17 36.12 1.61
CA LEU A 101 -25.59 35.09 2.48
C LEU A 101 -24.14 35.39 2.87
N GLY A 102 -23.85 35.22 4.15
CA GLY A 102 -22.50 35.36 4.70
C GLY A 102 -21.76 34.03 4.78
N PRO A 103 -20.47 34.06 5.14
CA PRO A 103 -19.63 32.86 5.19
C PRO A 103 -20.09 31.84 6.22
N LYS A 104 -20.67 32.28 7.34
CA LYS A 104 -21.19 31.39 8.38
C LYS A 104 -22.44 30.65 7.92
N GLU A 105 -23.33 31.33 7.21
CA GLU A 105 -24.54 30.73 6.64
C GLU A 105 -24.20 29.70 5.57
N VAL A 106 -23.29 30.03 4.65
CA VAL A 106 -22.77 29.11 3.64
C VAL A 106 -22.09 27.90 4.28
N HIS A 107 -21.29 28.12 5.33
CA HIS A 107 -20.63 27.03 6.06
C HIS A 107 -21.64 26.07 6.70
N ASN A 108 -22.69 26.60 7.32
CA ASN A 108 -23.75 25.80 7.92
C ASN A 108 -24.53 25.00 6.86
N TYR A 109 -24.83 25.61 5.71
CA TYR A 109 -25.48 24.93 4.59
C TYR A 109 -24.65 23.74 4.07
N LEU A 110 -23.36 23.98 3.81
CA LEU A 110 -22.44 22.93 3.35
C LEU A 110 -22.33 21.78 4.34
N ASN A 111 -22.20 22.08 5.63
CA ASN A 111 -22.21 21.06 6.68
C ASN A 111 -23.45 20.16 6.61
N ARG A 112 -24.64 20.75 6.43
CA ARG A 112 -25.90 19.98 6.32
C ARG A 112 -25.95 19.13 5.06
N ILE A 113 -25.48 19.63 3.91
CA ILE A 113 -25.34 18.83 2.69
C ILE A 113 -24.42 17.64 2.93
N MET A 114 -23.19 17.90 3.38
CA MET A 114 -22.15 16.89 3.54
C MET A 114 -22.60 15.79 4.51
N TYR A 115 -23.22 16.18 5.64
CA TYR A 115 -23.78 15.24 6.61
C TYR A 115 -24.96 14.44 6.04
N ASN A 116 -25.86 15.06 5.27
CA ASN A 116 -26.98 14.37 4.63
C ASN A 116 -26.50 13.33 3.60
N ARG A 117 -25.52 13.70 2.78
CA ARG A 117 -24.87 12.83 1.78
C ARG A 117 -24.23 11.61 2.44
N ARG A 118 -23.51 11.82 3.54
CA ARG A 118 -22.96 10.73 4.37
C ARG A 118 -24.06 9.77 4.85
N ASN A 119 -25.15 10.28 5.41
CA ASN A 119 -26.23 9.43 5.97
C ASN A 119 -26.92 8.56 4.90
N LYS A 120 -26.86 8.98 3.63
CA LYS A 120 -27.36 8.19 2.48
C LYS A 120 -26.31 7.23 1.91
N PHE A 121 -25.19 7.01 2.61
CA PHE A 121 -24.05 6.23 2.13
C PHE A 121 -23.59 6.68 0.72
N ASN A 122 -23.61 7.99 0.50
CA ASN A 122 -23.22 8.62 -0.76
C ASN A 122 -22.50 9.96 -0.46
N PRO A 123 -21.35 9.92 0.26
CA PRO A 123 -20.63 11.12 0.65
C PRO A 123 -20.04 11.83 -0.57
N LEU A 124 -19.83 13.13 -0.45
CA LEU A 124 -19.02 13.92 -1.39
C LEU A 124 -17.59 13.95 -0.87
N TRP A 125 -16.64 13.47 -1.68
CA TRP A 125 -15.25 13.21 -1.30
C TRP A 125 -14.38 14.47 -1.22
N ASN A 126 -14.87 15.49 -0.50
CA ASN A 126 -14.16 16.75 -0.33
C ASN A 126 -13.89 17.09 1.13
N SER A 127 -12.77 17.78 1.33
CA SER A 127 -12.60 18.67 2.49
C SER A 127 -12.58 20.11 1.99
N LEU A 128 -13.53 20.88 2.50
CA LEU A 128 -13.83 22.25 2.08
C LEU A 128 -13.30 23.25 3.10
N VAL A 129 -12.73 24.34 2.61
CA VAL A 129 -12.32 25.50 3.41
C VAL A 129 -13.16 26.69 2.98
N ILE A 130 -13.94 27.24 3.91
CA ILE A 130 -14.79 28.40 3.70
C ILE A 130 -14.14 29.59 4.39
N GLY A 131 -13.81 30.63 3.63
CA GLY A 131 -13.30 31.89 4.15
C GLY A 131 -14.19 33.05 3.72
N GLY A 132 -14.37 34.06 4.56
CA GLY A 132 -15.15 35.22 4.15
C GLY A 132 -15.13 36.39 5.11
N VAL A 133 -15.65 37.51 4.62
CA VAL A 133 -15.84 38.74 5.39
C VAL A 133 -17.24 39.27 5.09
N LYS A 134 -18.02 39.53 6.14
CA LYS A 134 -19.31 40.21 6.04
C LYS A 134 -19.43 41.20 7.18
N ASN A 135 -19.72 42.47 6.87
CA ASN A 135 -19.85 43.55 7.86
C ASN A 135 -18.61 43.66 8.76
N GLY A 136 -17.42 43.54 8.17
CA GLY A 136 -16.13 43.55 8.89
C GLY A 136 -15.82 42.30 9.73
N GLN A 137 -16.73 41.31 9.82
CA GLN A 137 -16.49 40.08 10.59
C GLN A 137 -15.80 39.01 9.72
N LYS A 138 -14.60 38.62 10.14
CA LYS A 138 -13.76 37.60 9.47
C LYS A 138 -14.16 36.20 9.90
N TYR A 139 -14.44 35.34 8.93
CA TYR A 139 -14.85 33.96 9.16
C TYR A 139 -13.95 32.97 8.41
N LEU A 140 -13.54 31.91 9.08
CA LEU A 140 -12.78 30.82 8.46
C LEU A 140 -13.20 29.50 9.09
N GLY A 141 -13.70 28.60 8.25
CA GLY A 141 -14.24 27.31 8.66
C GLY A 141 -13.82 26.18 7.72
N VAL A 142 -13.90 24.95 8.22
CA VAL A 142 -13.61 23.73 7.47
C VAL A 142 -14.79 22.78 7.57
N VAL A 143 -15.15 22.12 6.47
CA VAL A 143 -16.10 20.99 6.44
C VAL A 143 -15.42 19.78 5.81
N GLY A 144 -15.35 18.68 6.56
CA GLY A 144 -14.87 17.40 6.06
C GLY A 144 -15.98 16.56 5.43
N MET A 145 -15.58 15.56 4.64
CA MET A 145 -16.46 14.58 3.97
C MET A 145 -17.51 13.95 4.89
N ILE A 146 -17.17 13.74 6.16
CA ILE A 146 -18.07 13.08 7.13
C ILE A 146 -18.99 14.05 7.90
N GLY A 147 -19.00 15.33 7.54
CA GLY A 147 -19.76 16.40 8.21
C GLY A 147 -19.10 16.94 9.49
N THR A 148 -17.86 16.56 9.77
CA THR A 148 -17.05 17.22 10.80
C THR A 148 -16.74 18.63 10.35
N HIS A 149 -17.02 19.61 11.21
CA HIS A 149 -16.80 21.02 10.90
C HIS A 149 -16.27 21.76 12.13
N TYR A 150 -15.43 22.75 11.90
CA TYR A 150 -14.87 23.61 12.94
C TYR A 150 -14.44 24.96 12.36
N GLU A 151 -14.19 25.91 13.24
CA GLU A 151 -13.65 27.23 12.92
C GLU A 151 -12.25 27.36 13.54
N ASP A 152 -11.35 28.04 12.85
CA ASP A 152 -9.99 28.29 13.33
C ASP A 152 -9.46 29.59 12.69
N ASN A 153 -8.37 30.14 13.22
CA ASN A 153 -7.71 31.31 12.64
C ASN A 153 -6.80 30.96 11.46
N HIS A 154 -6.34 29.71 11.41
CA HIS A 154 -5.59 29.13 10.31
C HIS A 154 -6.01 27.68 10.08
N VAL A 155 -6.09 27.25 8.84
CA VAL A 155 -6.57 25.92 8.47
C VAL A 155 -5.73 25.36 7.32
N ALA A 156 -5.67 24.04 7.26
CA ALA A 156 -5.08 23.32 6.15
C ALA A 156 -5.93 22.07 5.85
N THR A 157 -5.81 21.55 4.64
CA THR A 157 -6.39 20.26 4.26
C THR A 157 -5.34 19.35 3.64
N GLY A 158 -5.66 18.06 3.48
CA GLY A 158 -4.73 17.06 2.93
C GLY A 158 -3.43 16.97 3.75
N PHE A 159 -2.30 16.77 3.06
CA PHE A 159 -0.97 16.76 3.67
C PHE A 159 -0.58 18.10 4.31
N GLY A 160 -1.22 19.20 3.90
CA GLY A 160 -1.11 20.52 4.54
C GLY A 160 -1.40 20.50 6.03
N ASN A 161 -2.30 19.63 6.49
CA ASN A 161 -2.57 19.50 7.93
C ASN A 161 -1.38 19.00 8.75
N HIS A 162 -0.47 18.26 8.13
CA HIS A 162 0.71 17.71 8.78
C HIS A 162 1.95 18.60 8.55
N LEU A 163 2.09 19.18 7.35
CA LEU A 163 3.30 19.89 6.95
C LEU A 163 3.20 21.42 7.07
N ALA A 164 2.05 22.01 6.72
CA ALA A 164 1.86 23.46 6.73
C ALA A 164 1.32 23.95 8.08
N ARG A 165 0.42 23.19 8.72
CA ARG A 165 -0.23 23.59 9.97
C ARG A 165 0.75 23.88 11.13
N PRO A 166 1.86 23.16 11.32
CA PRO A 166 2.86 23.51 12.33
C PRO A 166 3.48 24.90 12.09
N ILE A 167 3.79 25.23 10.84
CA ILE A 167 4.36 26.53 10.45
C ILE A 167 3.35 27.65 10.68
N LEU A 168 2.09 27.41 10.30
CA LEU A 168 1.00 28.36 10.54
C LEU A 168 0.82 28.62 12.04
N ARG A 169 0.84 27.58 12.88
CA ARG A 169 0.73 27.74 14.35
C ARG A 169 1.89 28.51 14.96
N SER A 170 3.10 28.38 14.44
CA SER A 170 4.28 29.04 15.01
C SER A 170 4.41 30.51 14.58
N GLU A 171 3.97 30.86 13.38
CA GLU A 171 4.26 32.17 12.77
C GLU A 171 3.03 33.06 12.54
N TRP A 172 1.82 32.52 12.66
CA TRP A 172 0.60 33.31 12.50
C TRP A 172 0.41 34.29 13.65
N ARG A 173 -0.05 35.50 13.30
CA ARG A 173 -0.49 36.54 14.23
C ARG A 173 -1.68 37.28 13.65
N GLU A 174 -2.55 37.81 14.50
CA GLU A 174 -3.81 38.43 14.08
C GLU A 174 -3.62 39.71 13.25
N ASP A 175 -2.52 40.43 13.49
CA ASP A 175 -2.16 41.70 12.87
C ASP A 175 -1.32 41.57 11.59
N LEU A 176 -1.19 40.36 11.02
CA LEU A 176 -0.50 40.14 9.74
C LEU A 176 -1.04 41.07 8.65
N THR A 177 -0.14 41.81 8.01
CA THR A 177 -0.44 42.51 6.75
C THR A 177 -0.69 41.50 5.62
N TYR A 178 -1.28 41.96 4.52
CA TYR A 178 -1.51 41.11 3.35
C TYR A 178 -0.20 40.51 2.81
N GLU A 179 0.86 41.30 2.72
CA GLU A 179 2.16 40.88 2.19
C GLU A 179 2.84 39.84 3.09
N GLU A 180 2.74 40.00 4.40
CA GLU A 180 3.25 39.03 5.37
C GLU A 180 2.45 37.74 5.36
N ALA A 181 1.12 37.86 5.21
CA ALA A 181 0.24 36.72 5.05
C ALA A 181 0.56 35.91 3.80
N VAL A 182 0.78 36.57 2.66
CA VAL A 182 1.22 35.92 1.41
C VAL A 182 2.54 35.19 1.63
N LYS A 183 3.57 35.86 2.21
CA LYS A 183 4.87 35.23 2.47
C LYS A 183 4.77 33.98 3.35
N LEU A 184 3.94 34.02 4.39
CA LEU A 184 3.73 32.87 5.27
C LEU A 184 3.06 31.70 4.53
N LEU A 185 2.06 31.97 3.68
CA LEU A 185 1.45 30.94 2.84
C LEU A 185 2.42 30.40 1.79
N GLU A 186 3.22 31.25 1.15
CA GLU A 186 4.24 30.81 0.19
C GLU A 186 5.28 29.92 0.84
N LYS A 187 5.70 30.22 2.08
CA LYS A 187 6.58 29.34 2.87
C LYS A 187 5.95 27.96 3.07
N CYS A 188 4.67 27.92 3.44
CA CYS A 188 3.93 26.67 3.62
C CYS A 188 3.78 25.89 2.30
N LEU A 189 3.44 26.58 1.21
CA LEU A 189 3.31 26.00 -0.13
C LEU A 189 4.64 25.48 -0.66
N LEU A 190 5.76 26.14 -0.35
CA LEU A 190 7.08 25.68 -0.74
C LEU A 190 7.46 24.36 -0.04
N VAL A 191 7.14 24.24 1.26
CA VAL A 191 7.32 22.98 2.00
C VAL A 191 6.45 21.87 1.42
N LEU A 192 5.21 22.18 1.08
CA LEU A 192 4.33 21.24 0.39
C LEU A 192 4.86 20.84 -0.98
N LEU A 193 5.36 21.78 -1.77
CA LEU A 193 5.96 21.49 -3.07
C LEU A 193 7.14 20.51 -2.96
N TYR A 194 7.94 20.62 -1.91
CA TYR A 194 9.10 19.75 -1.71
C TYR A 194 8.76 18.38 -1.11
N ARG A 195 7.64 18.23 -0.39
CA ARG A 195 7.34 17.03 0.41
C ARG A 195 6.04 16.31 0.01
N ASP A 196 5.09 17.01 -0.58
CA ASP A 196 3.87 16.46 -1.15
C ASP A 196 4.09 16.13 -2.64
N ARG A 197 4.19 14.83 -2.93
CA ARG A 197 4.43 14.29 -4.28
C ARG A 197 3.37 14.71 -5.31
N SER A 198 2.17 15.08 -4.85
CA SER A 198 1.06 15.43 -5.73
C SER A 198 0.99 16.93 -5.99
N SER A 199 1.84 17.73 -5.33
CA SER A 199 1.84 19.18 -5.48
C SER A 199 2.58 19.63 -6.74
N ILE A 200 2.08 20.70 -7.36
CA ILE A 200 2.70 21.34 -8.53
C ILE A 200 3.19 22.75 -8.19
N ASN A 201 4.32 23.15 -8.78
CA ASN A 201 4.82 24.54 -8.69
C ASN A 201 4.00 25.52 -9.55
N LYS A 202 2.70 25.58 -9.29
CA LYS A 202 1.76 26.52 -9.88
C LYS A 202 0.62 26.77 -8.90
N PHE A 203 0.62 27.96 -8.30
CA PHE A 203 -0.24 28.32 -7.18
C PHE A 203 -1.18 29.47 -7.53
N GLN A 204 -2.32 29.49 -6.83
CA GLN A 204 -3.24 30.61 -6.79
C GLN A 204 -3.47 31.02 -5.33
N ILE A 205 -3.51 32.33 -5.11
CA ILE A 205 -3.89 32.94 -3.84
C ILE A 205 -5.17 33.73 -4.07
N ALA A 206 -6.15 33.54 -3.19
CA ALA A 206 -7.37 34.32 -3.16
C ALA A 206 -7.46 35.07 -1.83
N LYS A 207 -7.79 36.36 -1.90
CA LYS A 207 -8.12 37.16 -0.72
C LYS A 207 -9.58 37.61 -0.79
N ILE A 208 -10.18 37.75 0.37
CA ILE A 208 -11.48 38.39 0.53
C ILE A 208 -11.43 39.41 1.67
N THR A 209 -11.87 40.62 1.36
CA THR A 209 -12.09 41.73 2.29
C THR A 209 -13.56 42.15 2.21
N ASP A 210 -13.95 43.18 2.96
CA ASP A 210 -15.30 43.74 2.87
C ASP A 210 -15.59 44.31 1.46
N ASP A 211 -14.54 44.75 0.74
CA ASP A 211 -14.64 45.23 -0.65
C ASP A 211 -14.90 44.13 -1.67
N GLY A 212 -14.71 42.86 -1.30
CA GLY A 212 -14.98 41.69 -2.13
C GLY A 212 -13.76 40.79 -2.34
N VAL A 213 -13.84 39.98 -3.40
CA VAL A 213 -12.90 38.89 -3.68
C VAL A 213 -11.86 39.31 -4.73
N THR A 214 -10.60 38.95 -4.51
CA THR A 214 -9.53 39.04 -5.51
C THR A 214 -8.78 37.71 -5.58
N ILE A 215 -8.65 37.15 -6.78
CA ILE A 215 -7.89 35.93 -7.03
C ILE A 215 -6.67 36.28 -7.90
N SER A 216 -5.48 35.88 -7.46
CA SER A 216 -4.24 36.13 -8.18
C SER A 216 -4.20 35.34 -9.50
N GLN A 217 -3.47 35.86 -10.48
CA GLN A 217 -3.05 35.02 -11.60
C GLN A 217 -2.17 33.86 -11.10
N PRO A 218 -2.16 32.72 -11.79
CA PRO A 218 -1.30 31.62 -11.43
C PRO A 218 0.17 32.01 -11.46
N TYR A 219 0.92 31.66 -10.43
CA TYR A 219 2.36 31.93 -10.36
C TYR A 219 3.14 30.75 -9.78
N ALA A 220 4.44 30.75 -10.02
CA ALA A 220 5.36 29.72 -9.54
C ALA A 220 6.29 30.30 -8.47
N LEU A 221 6.61 29.49 -7.46
CA LEU A 221 7.60 29.85 -6.45
C LEU A 221 9.01 29.54 -6.97
N LYS A 222 9.97 30.38 -6.59
CA LYS A 222 11.38 30.13 -6.86
C LYS A 222 11.83 28.91 -6.05
N THR A 223 12.33 27.90 -6.74
CA THR A 223 12.87 26.67 -6.13
C THR A 223 14.36 26.57 -6.41
N PHE A 224 15.11 25.96 -5.49
CA PHE A 224 16.54 25.75 -5.64
C PHE A 224 16.83 24.25 -5.70
N TRP A 225 17.36 23.80 -6.85
CA TRP A 225 17.71 22.40 -7.11
C TRP A 225 19.20 22.22 -7.39
N GLY A 226 20.03 23.22 -7.14
CA GLY A 226 21.47 23.22 -7.46
C GLY A 226 22.35 22.42 -6.48
N PHE A 227 21.82 21.37 -5.84
CA PHE A 227 22.69 20.46 -5.10
C PHE A 227 23.40 19.55 -6.10
N SER A 228 24.68 19.24 -5.86
CA SER A 228 25.50 18.40 -6.74
C SER A 228 24.85 17.04 -7.07
N SER A 229 24.03 16.51 -6.16
CA SER A 229 23.25 15.27 -6.34
C SER A 229 22.12 15.38 -7.39
N PHE A 230 21.63 16.58 -7.69
CA PHE A 230 20.58 16.84 -8.70
C PHE A 230 21.13 17.34 -10.04
N GLU A 231 22.35 17.90 -10.06
CA GLU A 231 22.98 18.40 -11.30
C GLU A 231 23.39 17.26 -12.24
N ASN A 232 23.82 16.12 -11.69
CA ASN A 232 24.17 14.95 -12.48
C ASN A 232 23.80 13.65 -11.75
N PRO A 233 22.50 13.32 -11.67
CA PRO A 233 22.02 12.14 -10.93
C PRO A 233 22.59 10.83 -11.49
N ALA A 234 23.09 10.85 -12.74
CA ALA A 234 23.77 9.73 -13.40
C ALA A 234 25.24 9.54 -13.00
N LYS A 235 25.91 10.57 -12.47
CA LYS A 235 27.36 10.55 -12.18
C LYS A 235 27.76 9.52 -11.12
N ASN A 236 26.84 9.24 -10.19
CA ASN A 236 27.03 8.27 -9.10
C ASN A 236 26.06 7.08 -9.20
N ALA A 237 25.27 6.99 -10.28
CA ALA A 237 24.38 5.85 -10.52
C ALA A 237 25.15 4.76 -11.28
N GLN A 238 25.42 3.63 -10.63
CA GLN A 238 25.97 2.45 -11.31
C GLN A 238 24.98 1.99 -12.39
N GLY A 239 25.44 1.96 -13.64
CA GLY A 239 24.62 1.59 -14.81
C GLY A 239 24.23 2.76 -15.73
N SER A 240 24.64 4.00 -15.44
CA SER A 240 24.51 5.08 -16.42
C SER A 240 25.49 4.88 -17.58
N TRP A 241 24.97 4.85 -18.81
CA TRP A 241 25.81 4.82 -20.01
C TRP A 241 26.51 6.17 -20.15
N THR A 242 27.76 6.26 -19.70
CA THR A 242 28.64 7.35 -20.10
C THR A 242 28.96 7.17 -21.58
N MET A 243 28.39 8.03 -22.43
CA MET A 243 28.83 8.17 -23.81
C MET A 243 30.32 8.56 -23.76
N ALA A 244 31.19 7.60 -24.05
CA ALA A 244 32.61 7.87 -24.24
C ALA A 244 32.74 8.84 -25.42
N THR A 245 33.07 10.10 -25.13
CA THR A 245 33.53 11.05 -26.15
C THR A 245 34.91 10.62 -26.62
N GLY A 246 34.94 9.63 -27.51
CA GLY A 246 36.12 9.28 -28.28
C GLY A 246 36.38 10.38 -29.30
N GLN A 247 37.34 11.26 -28.99
CA GLN A 247 37.98 12.09 -30.00
C GLN A 247 38.67 11.16 -31.01
N MET A 248 38.16 11.12 -32.24
CA MET A 248 38.89 10.54 -33.37
C MET A 248 40.13 11.39 -33.64
N THR A 249 41.31 10.79 -33.49
CA THR A 249 42.54 11.30 -34.10
C THR A 249 42.65 10.76 -35.54
N PRO A 250 42.97 11.60 -36.54
CA PRO A 250 43.07 11.16 -37.92
C PRO A 250 44.41 10.45 -38.17
N THR A 251 44.38 9.26 -38.77
CA THR A 251 45.59 8.59 -39.28
C THR A 251 45.93 9.11 -40.68
N ASN A 252 47.22 9.39 -40.88
CA ASN A 252 47.81 9.99 -42.07
C ASN A 252 47.82 8.99 -43.26
N PRO A 253 47.66 9.45 -44.52
CA PRO A 253 47.49 8.58 -45.68
C PRO A 253 48.82 8.32 -46.40
N GLU A 254 49.67 7.46 -45.86
CA GLU A 254 50.80 6.88 -46.59
C GLU A 254 51.00 5.43 -46.18
N ASP A 255 50.22 4.53 -46.78
CA ASP A 255 50.66 3.16 -47.09
C ASP A 255 49.71 2.57 -48.13
N GLY A 256 49.73 3.19 -49.31
CA GLY A 256 49.31 2.50 -50.52
C GLY A 256 50.50 1.73 -51.07
N LEU A 257 50.41 0.40 -51.15
CA LEU A 257 50.86 -0.36 -52.33
C LEU A 257 50.54 -1.86 -52.17
N LYS A 258 49.51 -2.35 -52.86
CA LYS A 258 49.64 -3.17 -54.09
C LYS A 258 48.36 -3.93 -54.43
N LYS A 259 48.10 -3.92 -55.74
CA LYS A 259 46.94 -4.47 -56.44
C LYS A 259 46.96 -6.02 -56.47
N ARG A 260 45.74 -6.57 -56.37
CA ARG A 260 45.14 -7.78 -56.98
C ARG A 260 46.04 -8.70 -57.82
N LYS A 261 45.92 -10.02 -57.59
CA LYS A 261 45.50 -11.09 -58.54
C LYS A 261 45.48 -12.44 -57.80
N LEU A 262 44.33 -13.14 -57.70
CA LEU A 262 43.77 -14.18 -58.59
C LEU A 262 44.28 -15.61 -58.25
N GLU A 263 43.36 -16.47 -57.77
CA GLU A 263 43.05 -17.85 -58.26
C GLU A 263 42.63 -18.86 -57.19
N HIS A 264 41.87 -19.85 -57.68
CA HIS A 264 41.00 -20.81 -56.99
C HIS A 264 41.71 -21.99 -56.29
N GLN A 265 40.91 -22.67 -55.45
CA GLN A 265 41.17 -23.81 -54.54
C GLN A 265 41.78 -25.07 -55.20
N PRO A 266 42.22 -26.06 -54.38
CA PRO A 266 41.33 -27.19 -54.12
C PRO A 266 41.35 -27.76 -52.68
N ALA A 267 40.35 -28.60 -52.41
CA ALA A 267 40.06 -29.29 -51.14
C ALA A 267 40.83 -30.61 -50.95
N SER A 268 41.06 -31.05 -49.70
CA SER A 268 41.03 -32.47 -49.26
C SER A 268 41.31 -32.70 -47.75
N THR A 269 40.40 -33.45 -47.11
CA THR A 269 40.57 -34.54 -46.09
C THR A 269 41.29 -34.39 -44.74
N SER A 270 40.51 -34.68 -43.68
CA SER A 270 40.75 -35.51 -42.46
C SER A 270 42.17 -35.80 -41.94
N THR A 271 42.40 -35.59 -40.63
CA THR A 271 42.66 -36.66 -39.62
C THR A 271 42.97 -36.06 -38.23
N THR A 272 42.37 -36.69 -37.22
CA THR A 272 42.54 -36.65 -35.76
C THR A 272 43.97 -36.49 -35.23
N GLN A 273 44.20 -35.62 -34.23
CA GLN A 273 45.12 -35.89 -33.11
C GLN A 273 44.66 -35.20 -31.82
N ILE A 274 44.81 -35.95 -30.73
CA ILE A 274 44.37 -35.75 -29.33
C ILE A 274 45.51 -35.10 -28.54
N VAL A 275 45.26 -34.06 -27.73
CA VAL A 275 45.99 -33.77 -26.46
C VAL A 275 45.15 -32.77 -25.59
N PRO A 276 45.38 -32.64 -24.27
CA PRO A 276 44.76 -33.38 -23.18
C PRO A 276 43.79 -32.54 -22.34
N ARG A 277 42.97 -33.24 -21.55
CA ARG A 277 42.03 -32.70 -20.56
C ARG A 277 42.78 -31.99 -19.43
N ALA A 278 42.49 -30.69 -19.23
CA ALA A 278 42.91 -29.96 -18.03
C ALA A 278 42.17 -30.51 -16.79
N PRO A 279 42.82 -30.55 -15.61
CA PRO A 279 42.34 -31.27 -14.44
C PRO A 279 41.07 -30.61 -13.87
N GLN A 280 40.09 -31.43 -13.51
CA GLN A 280 38.99 -30.98 -12.67
C GLN A 280 39.54 -30.60 -11.29
N PRO A 281 39.17 -29.45 -10.71
CA PRO A 281 39.41 -29.21 -9.30
C PRO A 281 38.58 -30.20 -8.48
N GLN A 282 39.29 -30.89 -7.59
CA GLN A 282 38.76 -31.81 -6.60
C GLN A 282 37.86 -31.08 -5.60
N ASP A 283 36.89 -31.83 -5.07
CA ASP A 283 35.95 -31.49 -4.00
C ASP A 283 36.56 -30.57 -2.93
N GLN A 284 36.12 -29.31 -2.92
CA GLN A 284 36.08 -28.47 -1.73
C GLN A 284 34.61 -28.26 -1.36
N SER A 285 34.19 -29.07 -0.38
CA SER A 285 33.18 -28.84 0.67
C SER A 285 31.99 -27.89 0.38
N ASN A 286 30.79 -28.41 0.67
CA ASN A 286 29.47 -27.78 0.74
C ASN A 286 29.34 -26.38 1.42
N ASP A 287 30.40 -25.82 2.02
CA ASP A 287 30.38 -24.55 2.76
C ASP A 287 30.26 -23.31 1.86
N ASP A 288 30.68 -23.40 0.61
CA ASP A 288 30.70 -22.26 -0.33
C ASP A 288 29.30 -21.89 -0.87
N GLY A 289 28.30 -22.76 -0.68
CA GLY A 289 26.94 -22.60 -1.20
C GLY A 289 26.06 -21.70 -0.33
N ALA A 290 26.08 -21.89 0.99
CA ALA A 290 25.30 -21.08 1.94
C ALA A 290 25.80 -19.64 1.98
N ARG A 291 27.12 -19.44 1.87
CA ARG A 291 27.77 -18.13 1.83
C ARG A 291 27.49 -17.39 0.52
N LYS A 292 27.53 -18.06 -0.64
CA LYS A 292 27.09 -17.49 -1.93
C LYS A 292 25.60 -17.17 -1.95
N GLN A 293 24.76 -18.01 -1.35
CA GLN A 293 23.32 -17.76 -1.22
C GLN A 293 23.07 -16.56 -0.27
N ALA A 294 23.79 -16.47 0.83
CA ALA A 294 23.74 -15.32 1.74
C ALA A 294 24.24 -14.04 1.06
N ASP A 295 25.34 -14.07 0.32
CA ASP A 295 25.89 -12.93 -0.43
C ASP A 295 24.95 -12.48 -1.57
N GLU A 296 24.29 -13.42 -2.27
CA GLU A 296 23.26 -13.13 -3.27
C GLU A 296 22.00 -12.48 -2.65
N LEU A 297 21.68 -12.86 -1.40
CA LEU A 297 20.58 -12.27 -0.62
C LEU A 297 20.97 -10.93 0.03
N LEU A 298 22.23 -10.76 0.47
CA LEU A 298 22.83 -9.55 1.05
C LEU A 298 23.04 -8.45 -0.01
N PHE A 299 23.43 -8.79 -1.24
CA PHE A 299 23.49 -7.83 -2.36
C PHE A 299 22.12 -7.17 -2.64
N ARG A 300 21.03 -7.81 -2.19
CA ARG A 300 19.66 -7.31 -2.30
C ARG A 300 19.17 -6.55 -1.06
N GLU A 301 19.84 -6.64 0.11
CA GLU A 301 19.46 -5.92 1.35
C GLU A 301 19.62 -4.39 1.26
N HIS A 302 20.59 -3.89 0.50
CA HIS A 302 20.78 -2.44 0.34
C HIS A 302 19.74 -1.78 -0.58
N THR A 303 18.92 -2.58 -1.25
CA THR A 303 17.68 -2.13 -1.87
C THR A 303 16.58 -2.38 -0.87
N ARG A 304 16.07 -1.33 -0.22
CA ARG A 304 14.82 -1.42 0.54
C ARG A 304 13.83 -2.18 -0.33
N LEU A 305 13.31 -3.29 0.16
CA LEU A 305 12.15 -3.90 -0.45
C LEU A 305 10.99 -2.91 -0.28
N THR A 306 10.84 -1.97 -1.21
CA THR A 306 9.55 -1.91 -1.89
C THR A 306 9.33 -3.35 -2.31
N MET A 307 8.34 -4.03 -1.72
CA MET A 307 7.99 -5.37 -2.15
C MET A 307 8.19 -5.41 -3.66
N ASP A 308 9.00 -6.34 -4.15
CA ASP A 308 9.26 -6.56 -5.57
C ASP A 308 7.98 -7.09 -6.26
N ILE A 309 6.83 -6.53 -5.91
CA ILE A 309 5.78 -6.17 -6.82
C ILE A 309 6.47 -5.43 -7.95
N ASN A 310 6.80 -6.17 -9.00
CA ASN A 310 7.12 -5.64 -10.30
C ASN A 310 6.28 -4.35 -10.53
N PRO A 311 6.83 -3.22 -10.98
CA PRO A 311 6.02 -2.02 -11.22
C PRO A 311 4.88 -2.29 -12.22
N LEU A 312 5.05 -3.27 -13.10
CA LEU A 312 3.96 -3.80 -13.92
C LEU A 312 2.92 -4.55 -13.11
N TYR A 313 3.20 -5.07 -11.93
CA TYR A 313 2.35 -5.86 -11.06
C TYR A 313 1.47 -5.01 -10.15
N THR A 314 1.90 -3.88 -9.59
CA THR A 314 0.97 -2.91 -8.97
C THR A 314 0.14 -2.19 -10.02
N HIS A 315 0.76 -1.90 -11.17
CA HIS A 315 0.08 -1.31 -12.32
C HIS A 315 -0.86 -2.31 -13.03
N LYS A 316 -0.55 -3.62 -13.03
CA LYS A 316 -1.42 -4.73 -13.46
C LYS A 316 -2.38 -5.13 -12.35
N LEU A 317 -2.13 -4.95 -11.06
CA LEU A 317 -3.12 -5.13 -9.99
C LEU A 317 -4.17 -4.03 -10.04
N GLY A 318 -3.74 -2.79 -10.31
CA GLY A 318 -4.63 -1.67 -10.58
C GLY A 318 -5.40 -1.88 -11.88
N LYS A 319 -4.70 -2.18 -12.99
CA LYS A 319 -5.32 -2.43 -14.29
C LYS A 319 -6.08 -3.76 -14.39
N GLN A 320 -5.76 -4.80 -13.63
CA GLN A 320 -6.46 -6.11 -13.57
C GLN A 320 -7.50 -6.16 -12.47
N ALA A 321 -7.42 -5.35 -11.40
CA ALA A 321 -8.63 -5.05 -10.64
C ALA A 321 -9.64 -4.30 -11.54
N GLU A 322 -9.16 -3.43 -12.45
CA GLU A 322 -9.98 -2.81 -13.52
C GLU A 322 -10.34 -3.77 -14.68
N LEU A 323 -9.51 -4.72 -15.08
CA LEU A 323 -9.76 -5.64 -16.20
C LEU A 323 -10.52 -6.91 -15.78
N LEU A 324 -10.28 -7.46 -14.59
CA LEU A 324 -11.10 -8.54 -14.01
C LEU A 324 -12.49 -8.02 -13.62
N SER A 325 -12.61 -6.76 -13.20
CA SER A 325 -13.93 -6.12 -13.07
C SER A 325 -14.59 -5.81 -14.40
N ARG A 326 -13.84 -5.73 -15.52
CA ARG A 326 -14.38 -5.51 -16.87
C ARG A 326 -14.74 -6.80 -17.63
N GLU A 327 -13.96 -7.88 -17.51
CA GLU A 327 -14.21 -9.13 -18.24
C GLU A 327 -15.07 -10.16 -17.48
N HIS A 328 -15.33 -9.96 -16.18
CA HIS A 328 -16.31 -10.75 -15.42
C HIS A 328 -17.50 -9.89 -14.95
N THR A 329 -17.97 -8.98 -15.81
CA THR A 329 -19.27 -8.29 -15.66
C THR A 329 -20.46 -9.23 -15.94
N ARG A 330 -20.46 -10.40 -15.30
CA ARG A 330 -21.68 -11.16 -14.99
C ARG A 330 -21.88 -11.34 -13.50
N TYR A 331 -21.27 -10.50 -12.65
CA TYR A 331 -21.61 -10.48 -11.22
C TYR A 331 -22.91 -9.67 -11.01
N ARG A 332 -24.04 -10.29 -11.37
CA ARG A 332 -25.37 -9.84 -10.94
C ARG A 332 -25.42 -10.06 -9.43
N ARG A 333 -25.63 -9.01 -8.62
CA ARG A 333 -25.83 -9.18 -7.16
C ARG A 333 -26.99 -10.16 -6.95
N PRO A 334 -26.74 -11.35 -6.40
CA PRO A 334 -27.82 -12.26 -6.06
C PRO A 334 -28.63 -11.66 -4.91
N VAL A 335 -29.92 -11.99 -4.83
CA VAL A 335 -30.75 -11.64 -3.67
C VAL A 335 -30.15 -12.33 -2.45
N THR A 336 -29.51 -11.57 -1.57
CA THR A 336 -28.78 -12.12 -0.42
C THR A 336 -29.74 -12.81 0.54
N SER A 337 -29.52 -14.10 0.80
CA SER A 337 -30.21 -14.82 1.87
C SER A 337 -29.84 -14.20 3.23
N LYS A 338 -30.83 -14.02 4.12
CA LYS A 338 -30.60 -13.56 5.51
C LYS A 338 -29.97 -14.64 6.40
N LYS A 339 -29.89 -15.89 5.94
CA LYS A 339 -29.38 -17.01 6.74
C LYS A 339 -27.86 -17.12 6.59
N LEU A 340 -27.14 -16.99 7.71
CA LEU A 340 -25.69 -17.20 7.79
C LEU A 340 -25.39 -18.69 7.96
N GLU A 341 -24.53 -19.25 7.11
CA GLU A 341 -24.05 -20.62 7.23
C GLU A 341 -22.61 -20.65 7.75
N VAL A 342 -22.27 -21.62 8.60
CA VAL A 342 -20.91 -21.73 9.16
C VAL A 342 -20.12 -22.76 8.36
N ILE A 343 -18.99 -22.34 7.80
CA ILE A 343 -18.08 -23.19 7.04
C ILE A 343 -16.77 -23.32 7.80
N TYR A 344 -16.27 -24.55 7.86
CA TYR A 344 -15.00 -24.89 8.48
C TYR A 344 -13.99 -25.21 7.38
N LEU A 345 -12.85 -24.52 7.40
CA LEU A 345 -11.75 -24.77 6.47
C LEU A 345 -10.54 -25.29 7.25
N GLU A 346 -9.93 -26.36 6.74
CA GLU A 346 -8.91 -27.09 7.47
C GLU A 346 -7.51 -26.55 7.14
N ILE A 347 -6.68 -26.32 8.16
CA ILE A 347 -5.30 -25.85 8.01
C ILE A 347 -4.39 -27.05 7.76
N ASP A 348 -3.60 -27.01 6.68
CA ASP A 348 -2.54 -27.96 6.44
C ASP A 348 -1.37 -27.66 7.40
N VAL A 349 -1.38 -28.30 8.57
CA VAL A 349 -0.42 -28.04 9.64
C VAL A 349 1.02 -28.40 9.23
N PRO A 350 1.30 -29.54 8.57
CA PRO A 350 2.62 -29.82 8.01
C PRO A 350 3.13 -28.73 7.08
N GLU A 351 2.30 -28.26 6.15
CA GLU A 351 2.70 -27.22 5.20
C GLU A 351 2.91 -25.87 5.90
N PHE A 352 2.06 -25.53 6.88
CA PHE A 352 2.21 -24.34 7.70
C PHE A 352 3.54 -24.33 8.48
N ARG A 353 3.89 -25.45 9.12
CA ARG A 353 5.19 -25.64 9.81
C ARG A 353 6.35 -25.47 8.84
N ARG A 354 6.27 -26.10 7.66
CA ARG A 354 7.31 -26.03 6.63
C ARG A 354 7.54 -24.60 6.16
N CYS A 355 6.46 -23.85 5.92
CA CYS A 355 6.54 -22.45 5.51
C CYS A 355 7.23 -21.57 6.55
N ILE A 356 6.88 -21.73 7.84
CA ILE A 356 7.52 -21.00 8.94
C ILE A 356 9.01 -21.36 9.04
N SER A 357 9.33 -22.65 8.95
CA SER A 357 10.71 -23.13 8.98
C SER A 357 11.56 -22.55 7.83
N ASP A 358 11.03 -22.57 6.61
CA ASP A 358 11.73 -22.04 5.42
C ASP A 358 12.01 -20.53 5.55
N VAL A 359 11.01 -19.73 5.92
CA VAL A 359 11.19 -18.27 6.02
C VAL A 359 12.12 -17.91 7.17
N LEU A 360 12.01 -18.57 8.34
CA LEU A 360 12.89 -18.31 9.47
C LEU A 360 14.34 -18.72 9.17
N THR A 361 14.54 -19.90 8.57
CA THR A 361 15.89 -20.37 8.21
C THR A 361 16.58 -19.34 7.31
N LYS A 362 15.91 -18.90 6.24
CA LYS A 362 16.48 -17.93 5.30
C LYS A 362 16.73 -16.56 5.93
N VAL A 363 15.78 -16.04 6.71
CA VAL A 363 15.92 -14.72 7.35
C VAL A 363 17.02 -14.73 8.39
N LEU A 364 17.03 -15.72 9.29
CA LEU A 364 18.03 -15.81 10.34
C LEU A 364 19.43 -16.02 9.75
N THR A 365 19.56 -16.84 8.69
CA THR A 365 20.81 -16.98 7.95
C THR A 365 21.34 -15.61 7.52
N ILE A 366 20.50 -14.79 6.85
CA ILE A 366 20.89 -13.43 6.43
C ILE A 366 21.30 -12.57 7.63
N ARG A 367 20.52 -12.59 8.72
CA ARG A 367 20.78 -11.77 9.92
C ARG A 367 22.07 -12.15 10.62
N TYR A 368 22.34 -13.43 10.80
CA TYR A 368 23.56 -13.89 11.45
C TYR A 368 24.80 -13.56 10.62
N TYR A 369 24.74 -13.72 9.29
CA TYR A 369 25.83 -13.29 8.41
C TYR A 369 26.05 -11.77 8.45
N GLY A 370 24.97 -10.97 8.44
CA GLY A 370 25.06 -9.52 8.56
C GLY A 370 25.62 -9.02 9.90
N HIS A 371 25.45 -9.79 10.97
CA HIS A 371 25.94 -9.46 12.31
C HIS A 371 27.44 -9.77 12.51
N GLY A 372 28.05 -10.59 11.63
CA GLY A 372 29.51 -10.70 11.46
C GLY A 372 30.30 -11.39 12.59
N HIS A 373 29.66 -12.14 13.48
CA HIS A 373 30.30 -12.70 14.70
C HIS A 373 30.37 -14.23 14.78
N LEU A 374 29.78 -14.97 13.84
CA LEU A 374 29.71 -16.44 13.89
C LEU A 374 30.28 -17.07 12.62
N HIS A 375 30.92 -18.23 12.78
CA HIS A 375 31.33 -19.09 11.67
C HIS A 375 30.14 -19.88 11.09
N ASP A 376 30.23 -20.28 9.82
CA ASP A 376 29.14 -20.96 9.08
C ASP A 376 28.62 -22.22 9.81
N SER A 377 29.49 -22.97 10.48
CA SER A 377 29.13 -24.15 11.30
C SER A 377 28.36 -23.79 12.57
N GLU A 378 28.66 -22.64 13.18
CA GLU A 378 27.97 -22.14 14.38
C GLU A 378 26.60 -21.59 14.01
N ILE A 379 26.50 -20.88 12.88
CA ILE A 379 25.21 -20.43 12.31
C ILE A 379 24.31 -21.64 12.03
N ALA A 380 24.84 -22.69 11.40
CA ALA A 380 24.06 -23.90 11.12
C ALA A 380 23.56 -24.59 12.40
N ALA A 381 24.37 -24.64 13.46
CA ALA A 381 23.99 -25.21 14.75
C ALA A 381 22.89 -24.37 15.44
N GLU A 382 23.05 -23.04 15.46
CA GLU A 382 22.05 -22.12 16.00
C GLU A 382 20.71 -22.24 15.27
N LEU A 383 20.73 -22.27 13.93
CA LEU A 383 19.52 -22.43 13.11
C LEU A 383 18.80 -23.75 13.40
N ALA A 384 19.54 -24.84 13.60
CA ALA A 384 19.00 -26.16 13.91
C ALA A 384 18.26 -26.19 15.26
N GLU A 385 18.59 -25.28 16.18
CA GLU A 385 17.96 -25.18 17.50
C GLU A 385 16.82 -24.14 17.52
N ILE A 386 17.07 -22.91 17.08
CA ILE A 386 16.12 -21.80 17.18
C ILE A 386 14.90 -21.97 16.27
N VAL A 387 15.07 -22.53 15.06
CA VAL A 387 13.99 -22.62 14.08
C VAL A 387 12.89 -23.60 14.54
N PRO A 388 13.19 -24.85 14.95
CA PRO A 388 12.17 -25.77 15.45
C PRO A 388 11.45 -25.24 16.70
N LEU A 389 12.18 -24.61 17.63
CA LEU A 389 11.60 -24.00 18.83
C LEU A 389 10.59 -22.90 18.48
N THR A 390 10.95 -22.02 17.53
CA THR A 390 10.07 -20.92 17.09
C THR A 390 8.85 -21.44 16.34
N VAL A 391 9.02 -22.46 15.50
CA VAL A 391 7.90 -23.13 14.81
C VAL A 391 6.93 -23.72 15.83
N ASN A 392 7.43 -24.43 16.85
CA ASN A 392 6.60 -25.00 17.91
C ASN A 392 5.86 -23.92 18.71
N ALA A 393 6.53 -22.82 19.07
CA ALA A 393 5.90 -21.68 19.73
C ALA A 393 4.75 -21.07 18.90
N CYS A 394 4.96 -20.91 17.58
CA CYS A 394 3.94 -20.44 16.65
C CYS A 394 2.73 -21.37 16.55
N VAL A 395 2.96 -22.69 16.44
CA VAL A 395 1.89 -23.70 16.35
C VAL A 395 1.14 -23.82 17.68
N CYS A 396 1.81 -23.69 18.82
CA CYS A 396 1.17 -23.62 20.14
C CYS A 396 0.27 -22.38 20.29
N ALA A 397 0.73 -21.21 19.82
CA ALA A 397 -0.07 -19.99 19.80
C ALA A 397 -1.32 -20.13 18.89
N LEU A 398 -1.14 -20.72 17.70
CA LEU A 398 -2.24 -21.01 16.78
C LEU A 398 -3.24 -21.99 17.40
N TYR A 399 -2.78 -23.09 18.00
CA TYR A 399 -3.63 -24.06 18.69
C TYR A 399 -4.41 -23.41 19.84
N ALA A 400 -3.77 -22.56 20.65
CA ALA A 400 -4.41 -21.81 21.73
C ALA A 400 -5.58 -20.96 21.21
N LYS A 401 -5.36 -20.29 20.07
CA LYS A 401 -6.35 -19.45 19.43
C LYS A 401 -7.52 -20.24 18.84
N LEU A 402 -7.22 -21.30 18.08
CA LEU A 402 -8.23 -22.19 17.50
C LEU A 402 -9.09 -22.82 18.60
N ARG A 403 -8.50 -23.26 19.71
CA ARG A 403 -9.24 -23.77 20.87
C ARG A 403 -10.27 -22.78 21.40
N ASN A 404 -9.89 -21.51 21.53
CA ASN A 404 -10.81 -20.45 22.00
C ASN A 404 -11.88 -20.07 20.97
N ILE A 405 -11.56 -20.13 19.68
CA ILE A 405 -12.54 -19.96 18.58
C ILE A 405 -13.59 -21.08 18.64
N HIS A 406 -13.16 -22.34 18.70
CA HIS A 406 -14.05 -23.50 18.66
C HIS A 406 -14.89 -23.68 19.93
N ARG A 407 -14.44 -23.15 21.08
CA ARG A 407 -15.29 -22.98 22.27
C ARG A 407 -16.48 -22.06 22.05
N ALA A 408 -16.40 -21.10 21.12
CA ALA A 408 -17.49 -20.17 20.82
C ALA A 408 -18.42 -20.66 19.70
N TYR A 409 -17.90 -21.39 18.71
CA TYR A 409 -18.67 -21.87 17.55
C TYR A 409 -19.12 -23.34 17.64
N GLY A 410 -18.70 -24.07 18.69
CA GLY A 410 -19.37 -25.25 19.23
C GLY A 410 -19.25 -26.57 18.46
N LYS A 411 -19.12 -26.59 17.12
CA LYS A 411 -19.21 -27.85 16.35
C LYS A 411 -17.94 -28.71 16.34
N GLN A 412 -16.76 -28.12 16.54
CA GLN A 412 -15.48 -28.86 16.50
C GLN A 412 -14.66 -28.69 17.79
N ALA A 413 -15.32 -28.30 18.89
CA ALA A 413 -14.65 -28.13 20.19
C ALA A 413 -13.97 -29.41 20.69
N THR A 414 -14.50 -30.58 20.31
CA THR A 414 -13.93 -31.91 20.62
C THR A 414 -12.55 -32.15 19.98
N ARG A 415 -12.18 -31.38 18.94
CA ARG A 415 -10.82 -31.42 18.34
C ARG A 415 -9.77 -30.74 19.24
N TYR A 416 -10.18 -29.96 20.25
CA TYR A 416 -9.28 -29.18 21.13
C TYR A 416 -9.51 -29.46 22.64
N PRO A 417 -9.42 -30.73 23.09
CA PRO A 417 -9.73 -31.11 24.47
C PRO A 417 -8.71 -30.54 25.46
N THR A 418 -7.42 -30.62 25.11
CA THR A 418 -6.31 -30.27 26.00
C THR A 418 -5.99 -28.77 25.92
N PRO A 419 -5.71 -28.10 27.05
CA PRO A 419 -5.17 -26.74 27.02
C PRO A 419 -3.78 -26.67 26.35
N PRO A 420 -3.46 -25.57 25.65
CA PRO A 420 -2.13 -25.31 25.13
C PRO A 420 -1.11 -25.07 26.26
N HIS A 421 0.17 -25.35 25.99
CA HIS A 421 1.29 -24.82 26.78
C HIS A 421 1.71 -23.44 26.24
N TYR A 422 0.77 -22.49 26.23
CA TYR A 422 0.98 -21.12 25.72
C TYR A 422 0.28 -20.11 26.62
N THR A 423 1.00 -19.05 27.01
CA THR A 423 0.47 -17.90 27.76
C THR A 423 0.48 -16.66 26.86
N LYS A 424 -0.40 -15.70 27.13
CA LYS A 424 -0.48 -14.42 26.38
C LYS A 424 0.82 -13.62 26.43
N GLU A 425 1.74 -13.94 27.33
CA GLU A 425 3.00 -13.22 27.54
C GLU A 425 4.13 -13.70 26.61
N VAL A 426 3.92 -14.80 25.88
CA VAL A 426 4.94 -15.34 24.98
C VAL A 426 5.05 -14.49 23.72
N GLU A 427 6.20 -13.86 23.54
CA GLU A 427 6.52 -13.05 22.36
C GLU A 427 6.88 -13.95 21.16
N LEU A 428 6.41 -13.60 19.96
CA LEU A 428 6.76 -14.24 18.69
C LEU A 428 7.36 -13.20 17.72
N PRO A 429 8.19 -13.59 16.74
CA PRO A 429 8.63 -12.67 15.69
C PRO A 429 7.43 -11.96 15.04
N LEU A 430 7.50 -10.63 14.95
CA LEU A 430 6.35 -9.76 14.65
C LEU A 430 5.55 -10.18 13.41
N PRO A 431 6.16 -10.51 12.25
CA PRO A 431 5.40 -10.94 11.06
C PRO A 431 4.57 -12.20 11.31
N LEU A 432 5.12 -13.17 12.05
CA LEU A 432 4.44 -14.42 12.41
C LEU A 432 3.37 -14.18 13.48
N ALA A 433 3.66 -13.31 14.45
CA ALA A 433 2.70 -12.89 15.47
C ALA A 433 1.44 -12.26 14.83
N ILE A 434 1.61 -11.39 13.83
CA ILE A 434 0.50 -10.78 13.08
C ILE A 434 -0.32 -11.85 12.36
N ALA A 435 0.34 -12.75 11.62
CA ALA A 435 -0.34 -13.83 10.91
C ALA A 435 -1.22 -14.65 11.84
N ILE A 436 -0.68 -15.07 13.00
CA ILE A 436 -1.42 -15.85 14.00
C ILE A 436 -2.49 -15.00 14.68
N GLN A 437 -2.23 -13.72 14.98
CA GLN A 437 -3.19 -12.79 15.59
C GLN A 437 -4.38 -12.44 14.67
N ASP A 438 -4.21 -12.58 13.35
CA ASP A 438 -5.27 -12.39 12.37
C ASP A 438 -5.89 -13.70 11.86
N PHE A 439 -5.34 -14.86 12.26
CA PHE A 439 -5.91 -16.18 11.99
C PHE A 439 -7.18 -16.38 12.82
N GLY A 440 -8.38 -16.19 12.25
CA GLY A 440 -9.61 -16.22 13.05
C GLY A 440 -10.88 -16.24 12.23
N SER A 441 -12.02 -16.32 12.92
CA SER A 441 -13.33 -16.35 12.27
C SER A 441 -13.69 -14.98 11.67
N PHE A 442 -14.33 -14.99 10.50
CA PHE A 442 -14.86 -13.77 9.88
C PHE A 442 -16.11 -14.06 9.05
N GLN A 443 -16.91 -13.02 8.81
CA GLN A 443 -18.15 -13.09 8.05
C GLN A 443 -17.93 -12.64 6.61
N THR A 444 -18.40 -13.41 5.65
CA THR A 444 -18.43 -12.98 4.24
C THR A 444 -19.61 -12.05 4.01
N SER A 445 -19.49 -11.18 3.01
CA SER A 445 -20.58 -10.35 2.51
C SER A 445 -20.60 -10.41 0.99
N SER A 446 -21.76 -10.13 0.38
CA SER A 446 -21.93 -10.05 -1.08
C SER A 446 -21.82 -11.39 -1.84
N LEU A 447 -22.14 -12.50 -1.17
CA LEU A 447 -22.33 -13.84 -1.76
C LEU A 447 -23.82 -14.19 -1.85
N GLU A 448 -24.18 -15.21 -2.64
CA GLU A 448 -25.54 -15.80 -2.68
C GLU A 448 -26.00 -16.22 -1.27
N THR A 449 -25.10 -16.90 -0.57
CA THR A 449 -25.20 -17.26 0.85
C THR A 449 -24.02 -16.64 1.58
N ASN A 450 -24.28 -15.87 2.63
CA ASN A 450 -23.20 -15.35 3.48
C ASN A 450 -22.75 -16.42 4.47
N TYR A 451 -21.44 -16.54 4.65
CA TYR A 451 -20.81 -17.54 5.49
C TYR A 451 -20.11 -16.90 6.70
N ILE A 452 -20.03 -17.65 7.79
CA ILE A 452 -19.01 -17.46 8.82
C ILE A 452 -17.93 -18.50 8.52
N LEU A 453 -16.76 -18.04 8.07
CA LEU A 453 -15.61 -18.90 7.83
C LEU A 453 -14.85 -19.07 9.14
N VAL A 454 -14.60 -20.32 9.51
CA VAL A 454 -13.94 -20.69 10.75
C VAL A 454 -12.75 -21.60 10.43
N PRO A 455 -11.51 -21.19 10.75
CA PRO A 455 -10.35 -22.04 10.55
C PRO A 455 -10.32 -23.17 11.58
N THR A 456 -9.79 -24.33 11.20
CA THR A 456 -9.67 -25.48 12.10
C THR A 456 -8.53 -26.41 11.69
N TYR A 457 -8.01 -27.22 12.61
CA TYR A 457 -7.17 -28.34 12.24
C TYR A 457 -7.98 -29.50 11.66
N PRO A 458 -7.42 -30.22 10.69
CA PRO A 458 -7.95 -31.49 10.23
C PRO A 458 -8.25 -32.46 11.38
N GLU A 459 -9.12 -33.42 11.10
CA GLU A 459 -9.29 -34.56 11.98
C GLU A 459 -7.96 -35.31 12.13
N ALA A 460 -7.68 -35.85 13.31
CA ALA A 460 -6.38 -36.42 13.72
C ALA A 460 -5.24 -35.44 14.01
N THR A 461 -5.07 -34.30 13.32
CA THR A 461 -3.95 -33.35 13.58
C THR A 461 -4.18 -32.39 14.73
N GLY A 462 -5.32 -32.53 15.43
CA GLY A 462 -5.67 -31.74 16.61
C GLY A 462 -4.62 -31.75 17.74
N HIS A 463 -3.64 -32.65 17.72
CA HIS A 463 -2.55 -32.74 18.70
C HIS A 463 -1.38 -31.79 18.43
N GLU A 464 -1.26 -31.25 17.23
CA GLU A 464 -0.20 -30.31 16.85
C GLU A 464 -0.28 -29.02 17.68
N GLY A 465 0.80 -28.61 18.34
CA GLY A 465 0.80 -27.43 19.22
C GLY A 465 0.01 -27.60 20.51
N ARG A 466 -0.45 -28.82 20.83
CA ARG A 466 -0.83 -29.16 22.22
C ARG A 466 0.42 -29.11 23.11
N ALA A 467 0.20 -29.24 24.41
CA ALA A 467 1.29 -29.55 25.35
C ALA A 467 1.96 -30.85 24.92
N ASP A 468 2.98 -30.74 24.07
CA ASP A 468 3.93 -31.80 23.82
C ASP A 468 4.80 -31.93 25.06
N ALA A 469 5.11 -33.15 25.51
CA ALA A 469 5.97 -33.34 26.67
C ALA A 469 7.39 -32.81 26.41
N ASP A 470 7.77 -32.70 25.13
CA ASP A 470 9.11 -32.36 24.68
C ASP A 470 9.27 -30.87 24.28
N PHE A 471 8.19 -30.09 24.19
CA PHE A 471 8.29 -28.65 23.87
C PHE A 471 8.39 -27.80 25.14
N ASN A 472 9.62 -27.42 25.48
CA ASN A 472 9.89 -26.50 26.58
C ASN A 472 9.82 -25.04 26.09
N ILE A 473 8.75 -24.34 26.45
CA ILE A 473 8.57 -22.93 26.08
C ILE A 473 9.62 -22.00 26.70
N THR A 474 10.24 -22.42 27.80
CA THR A 474 11.32 -21.69 28.47
C THR A 474 12.55 -21.59 27.57
N ASP A 475 12.86 -22.68 26.84
CA ASP A 475 14.01 -22.72 25.93
C ASP A 475 13.78 -21.75 24.78
N TYR A 476 12.57 -21.72 24.20
CA TYR A 476 12.19 -20.70 23.23
C TYR A 476 12.28 -19.27 23.78
N GLN A 477 11.79 -19.04 25.01
CA GLN A 477 11.84 -17.71 25.63
C GLN A 477 13.28 -17.20 25.83
N SER A 478 14.24 -18.11 26.01
CA SER A 478 15.66 -17.75 26.12
C SER A 478 16.24 -17.16 24.83
N TYR A 479 15.63 -17.42 23.67
CA TYR A 479 16.02 -16.88 22.36
C TYR A 479 15.36 -15.53 21.99
N ILE A 480 14.43 -15.03 22.81
CA ILE A 480 13.80 -13.72 22.56
C ILE A 480 14.80 -12.55 22.52
N PRO A 481 15.80 -12.47 23.43
CA PRO A 481 16.88 -11.50 23.31
C PRO A 481 17.63 -11.61 21.99
N THR A 482 17.94 -12.83 21.54
CA THR A 482 18.64 -13.10 20.27
C THR A 482 17.88 -12.52 19.08
N PHE A 483 16.55 -12.67 19.01
CA PHE A 483 15.77 -12.03 17.94
C PHE A 483 15.88 -10.50 17.97
N LYS A 484 15.86 -9.88 19.15
CA LYS A 484 15.99 -8.43 19.32
C LYS A 484 17.37 -7.94 18.89
N ASP A 485 18.42 -8.66 19.25
CA ASP A 485 19.81 -8.37 18.87
C ASP A 485 19.99 -8.46 17.34
N LEU A 486 19.33 -9.43 16.70
CA LEU A 486 19.29 -9.58 15.24
C LEU A 486 18.35 -8.57 14.52
N GLY A 487 17.78 -7.60 15.24
CA GLY A 487 16.89 -6.59 14.67
C GLY A 487 15.54 -7.14 14.19
N ILE A 488 15.07 -8.24 14.77
CA ILE A 488 13.74 -8.82 14.51
C ILE A 488 12.82 -8.41 15.67
N PRO A 489 11.82 -7.52 15.44
CA PRO A 489 10.88 -7.16 16.49
C PRO A 489 10.00 -8.34 16.87
N CYS A 490 9.62 -8.43 18.14
CA CYS A 490 8.73 -9.48 18.66
C CYS A 490 7.45 -8.87 19.23
N LYS A 491 6.35 -9.64 19.20
CA LYS A 491 5.03 -9.23 19.70
C LYS A 491 4.27 -10.43 20.26
N THR A 492 3.46 -10.19 21.28
CA THR A 492 2.59 -11.21 21.88
C THR A 492 1.33 -11.45 21.05
N VAL A 493 0.83 -12.69 21.08
CA VAL A 493 -0.45 -13.05 20.47
C VAL A 493 -1.50 -13.22 21.56
N ASP A 494 -2.67 -12.60 21.38
CA ASP A 494 -3.82 -12.78 22.25
C ASP A 494 -4.71 -13.93 21.73
N PRO A 495 -4.68 -15.12 22.35
CA PRO A 495 -5.46 -16.26 21.91
C PRO A 495 -6.96 -16.11 22.20
N PHE A 496 -7.39 -15.11 22.98
CA PHE A 496 -8.80 -14.88 23.29
C PHE A 496 -9.51 -14.07 22.20
N VAL A 497 -8.77 -13.44 21.30
CA VAL A 497 -9.33 -12.76 20.12
C VAL A 497 -9.73 -13.79 19.07
N LYS A 498 -11.04 -13.98 18.90
CA LYS A 498 -11.63 -15.02 18.02
C LYS A 498 -11.87 -14.56 16.58
N LYS A 499 -11.81 -13.25 16.34
CA LYS A 499 -12.02 -12.63 15.02
C LYS A 499 -10.69 -12.58 14.27
N GLY A 500 -10.77 -12.69 12.94
CA GLY A 500 -9.61 -12.63 12.06
C GLY A 500 -9.94 -11.96 10.72
N THR A 501 -9.03 -12.11 9.76
CA THR A 501 -9.19 -11.58 8.40
C THR A 501 -9.13 -12.71 7.36
N ALA A 502 -9.42 -12.40 6.09
CA ALA A 502 -9.47 -13.38 5.01
C ALA A 502 -8.10 -13.83 4.47
N TRP A 503 -6.99 -13.39 5.06
CA TRP A 503 -5.64 -13.59 4.52
C TRP A 503 -5.28 -15.06 4.28
N TRP A 504 -5.78 -15.98 5.09
CA TRP A 504 -5.48 -17.41 4.97
C TRP A 504 -6.32 -18.09 3.88
N THR A 505 -7.30 -17.41 3.28
CA THR A 505 -8.20 -17.99 2.26
C THR A 505 -7.75 -17.81 0.81
N TYR A 506 -6.58 -17.20 0.55
CA TYR A 506 -6.05 -17.20 -0.82
C TYR A 506 -5.70 -18.61 -1.26
N GLN A 507 -6.09 -18.95 -2.48
CA GLN A 507 -5.68 -20.18 -3.14
C GLN A 507 -4.42 -19.94 -3.96
N VAL A 508 -3.49 -20.87 -3.90
CA VAL A 508 -2.23 -20.85 -4.65
C VAL A 508 -2.44 -21.48 -6.01
N ASN A 509 -2.07 -20.74 -7.07
CA ASN A 509 -2.03 -21.26 -8.43
C ASN A 509 -0.61 -21.15 -8.99
N ASN A 510 0.01 -22.28 -9.31
CA ASN A 510 1.36 -22.29 -9.88
C ASN A 510 1.28 -22.22 -11.40
N SER A 511 2.07 -21.35 -12.03
CA SER A 511 2.08 -21.16 -13.48
C SER A 511 3.47 -20.72 -13.97
N HIS A 512 4.04 -21.48 -14.90
CA HIS A 512 5.32 -21.17 -15.58
C HIS A 512 6.48 -20.75 -14.64
N GLY A 513 6.65 -21.42 -13.49
CA GLY A 513 7.73 -21.12 -12.53
C GLY A 513 7.45 -19.89 -11.64
N THR A 514 6.22 -19.40 -11.64
CA THR A 514 5.75 -18.33 -10.76
C THR A 514 4.46 -18.74 -10.06
N THR A 515 4.11 -18.05 -8.99
CA THR A 515 2.93 -18.35 -8.18
C THR A 515 1.94 -17.20 -8.17
N ASP A 516 0.65 -17.52 -8.21
CA ASP A 516 -0.46 -16.56 -8.12
C ASP A 516 -1.27 -16.80 -6.83
N LEU A 517 -1.67 -15.72 -6.14
CA LEU A 517 -2.66 -15.76 -5.06
C LEU A 517 -4.05 -15.39 -5.60
N VAL A 518 -4.87 -16.42 -5.77
CA VAL A 518 -6.24 -16.35 -6.27
C VAL A 518 -7.20 -16.03 -5.12
N CYS A 519 -8.09 -15.07 -5.34
CA CYS A 519 -9.16 -14.72 -4.41
C CYS A 519 -10.32 -15.69 -4.58
N ILE A 520 -10.63 -16.47 -3.53
CA ILE A 520 -11.81 -17.34 -3.53
C ILE A 520 -13.06 -16.67 -2.92
N LEU A 521 -12.90 -15.45 -2.43
CA LEU A 521 -13.94 -14.61 -1.85
C LEU A 521 -14.00 -13.25 -2.58
N PRO A 522 -15.06 -12.44 -2.38
CA PRO A 522 -15.15 -11.11 -2.96
C PRO A 522 -13.94 -10.24 -2.59
N PRO A 523 -13.39 -9.44 -3.54
CA PRO A 523 -12.18 -8.64 -3.33
C PRO A 523 -12.27 -7.61 -2.20
N SER A 524 -13.48 -7.30 -1.71
CA SER A 524 -13.75 -6.42 -0.56
C SER A 524 -13.35 -7.02 0.79
N LEU A 525 -13.16 -8.34 0.88
CA LEU A 525 -12.72 -9.03 2.10
C LEU A 525 -11.20 -9.12 2.22
N TYR A 526 -10.47 -8.73 1.17
CA TYR A 526 -9.02 -8.78 1.09
C TYR A 526 -8.40 -7.38 1.14
N THR A 527 -7.38 -7.21 1.98
CA THR A 527 -6.58 -5.98 2.08
C THR A 527 -5.19 -6.19 1.45
N PRO A 528 -4.45 -5.12 1.09
CA PRO A 528 -3.05 -5.26 0.66
C PRO A 528 -2.21 -6.05 1.68
N LEU A 529 -2.35 -5.71 2.97
CA LEU A 529 -1.71 -6.42 4.07
C LEU A 529 -2.06 -7.91 4.11
N SER A 530 -3.31 -8.29 3.78
CA SER A 530 -3.69 -9.72 3.78
C SER A 530 -2.89 -10.53 2.76
N ALA A 531 -2.52 -9.94 1.63
CA ALA A 531 -1.72 -10.62 0.62
C ALA A 531 -0.24 -10.70 1.02
N GLU A 532 0.28 -9.67 1.69
CA GLU A 532 1.61 -9.68 2.30
C GLU A 532 1.73 -10.75 3.39
N VAL A 533 0.77 -10.80 4.31
CA VAL A 533 0.74 -11.84 5.34
C VAL A 533 0.65 -13.22 4.70
N ARG A 534 -0.15 -13.41 3.64
CA ARG A 534 -0.21 -14.69 2.92
C ARG A 534 1.12 -15.05 2.25
N SER A 535 1.88 -14.08 1.73
CA SER A 535 3.13 -14.34 1.01
C SER A 535 4.27 -14.79 1.94
N LEU A 536 4.16 -14.58 3.25
CA LEU A 536 5.05 -15.22 4.25
C LEU A 536 5.01 -16.75 4.16
N PHE A 537 3.89 -17.31 3.71
CA PHE A 537 3.66 -18.75 3.63
C PHE A 537 3.69 -19.27 2.19
N LEU A 538 4.59 -18.71 1.38
CA LEU A 538 4.93 -19.18 0.04
C LEU A 538 6.35 -19.73 0.05
N ALA A 539 6.51 -20.93 0.61
CA ALA A 539 7.76 -21.67 0.55
C ALA A 539 7.73 -22.59 -0.68
N THR A 540 8.79 -22.58 -1.49
CA THR A 540 8.94 -23.54 -2.60
C THR A 540 9.23 -24.93 -2.04
N LYS A 541 8.78 -25.98 -2.73
CA LYS A 541 9.08 -27.35 -2.32
C LYS A 541 10.55 -27.70 -2.63
N PRO A 542 11.18 -28.60 -1.86
CA PRO A 542 12.49 -29.12 -2.22
C PRO A 542 12.44 -29.73 -3.63
N ASN A 543 13.35 -29.30 -4.51
CA ASN A 543 13.44 -29.76 -5.91
C ASN A 543 12.26 -29.39 -6.82
N SER A 544 11.44 -28.40 -6.45
CA SER A 544 10.36 -27.86 -7.28
C SER A 544 10.14 -26.37 -7.01
N ASP A 545 9.85 -25.59 -8.05
CA ASP A 545 9.51 -24.17 -7.91
C ASP A 545 8.03 -23.95 -7.52
N GLU A 546 7.33 -25.01 -7.12
CA GLU A 546 5.91 -24.95 -6.75
C GLU A 546 5.71 -24.67 -5.25
N CYS A 547 4.68 -23.86 -4.97
CA CYS A 547 4.17 -23.61 -3.63
C CYS A 547 2.88 -24.43 -3.40
N SER A 548 2.63 -24.80 -2.14
CA SER A 548 1.37 -25.45 -1.72
C SER A 548 0.46 -24.47 -0.97
N ASP A 549 -0.83 -24.80 -0.90
CA ASP A 549 -1.77 -24.09 -0.04
C ASP A 549 -1.62 -24.52 1.43
N ILE A 550 -1.75 -23.56 2.35
CA ILE A 550 -1.78 -23.82 3.79
C ILE A 550 -3.20 -24.15 4.32
N ILE A 551 -4.20 -24.11 3.44
CA ILE A 551 -5.61 -24.40 3.75
C ILE A 551 -6.16 -25.40 2.74
N SER A 552 -6.88 -26.40 3.23
CA SER A 552 -7.73 -27.25 2.42
C SER A 552 -9.08 -26.59 2.17
N PHE A 553 -9.44 -26.47 0.89
CA PHE A 553 -10.73 -25.94 0.44
C PHE A 553 -11.80 -27.04 0.25
N THR A 554 -11.58 -28.24 0.77
CA THR A 554 -12.57 -29.33 0.75
C THR A 554 -13.89 -28.89 1.41
N GLY A 555 -14.99 -28.94 0.66
CA GLY A 555 -16.32 -28.55 1.14
C GLY A 555 -16.70 -27.09 0.87
N TYR A 556 -15.82 -26.30 0.26
CA TYR A 556 -16.14 -24.98 -0.29
C TYR A 556 -15.90 -24.99 -1.80
N ASN A 557 -16.95 -24.73 -2.60
CA ASN A 557 -16.78 -24.55 -4.04
C ASN A 557 -16.04 -23.23 -4.29
N ALA A 558 -14.72 -23.31 -4.44
CA ALA A 558 -13.88 -22.16 -4.69
C ALA A 558 -14.32 -21.46 -6.00
N VAL A 559 -14.90 -20.27 -5.84
CA VAL A 559 -15.22 -19.39 -6.96
C VAL A 559 -14.02 -18.47 -7.17
N ASN A 560 -13.52 -18.36 -8.41
CA ASN A 560 -12.43 -17.44 -8.71
C ASN A 560 -12.98 -16.02 -8.84
N PHE A 561 -12.69 -15.17 -7.86
CA PHE A 561 -13.04 -13.75 -7.85
C PHE A 561 -11.94 -12.84 -8.43
N GLY A 562 -10.93 -13.44 -9.05
CA GLY A 562 -9.77 -12.78 -9.59
C GLY A 562 -8.49 -13.13 -8.83
N VAL A 563 -7.40 -12.50 -9.24
CA VAL A 563 -6.08 -12.70 -8.66
C VAL A 563 -5.60 -11.38 -8.09
N ARG A 564 -5.21 -11.38 -6.81
CA ARG A 564 -4.63 -10.20 -6.17
C ARG A 564 -3.12 -10.16 -6.30
N PHE A 565 -2.44 -11.29 -6.40
CA PHE A 565 -1.00 -11.31 -6.55
C PHE A 565 -0.64 -12.30 -7.69
N ARG A 566 -0.04 -11.84 -8.81
CA ARG A 566 0.25 -12.65 -10.02
C ARG A 566 1.72 -12.69 -10.42
N GLU A 567 2.28 -13.82 -10.81
CA GLU A 567 3.69 -13.92 -11.22
C GLU A 567 4.63 -13.68 -10.01
N ILE A 568 4.29 -14.20 -8.83
CA ILE A 568 5.12 -14.10 -7.62
C ILE A 568 6.38 -14.95 -7.82
N PRO A 569 7.59 -14.36 -7.66
CA PRO A 569 8.83 -15.11 -7.82
C PRO A 569 9.14 -15.97 -6.60
N PRO A 570 9.99 -17.01 -6.76
CA PRO A 570 10.53 -17.77 -5.64
C PRO A 570 11.19 -16.89 -4.57
N ASN A 571 11.19 -17.35 -3.32
CA ASN A 571 11.78 -16.65 -2.16
C ASN A 571 11.13 -15.29 -1.80
N THR A 572 9.90 -15.04 -2.25
CA THR A 572 9.14 -13.84 -1.84
C THR A 572 8.87 -13.81 -0.34
N ASN A 573 8.71 -14.98 0.31
CA ASN A 573 8.48 -15.08 1.75
C ASN A 573 9.57 -14.39 2.61
N VAL A 574 10.85 -14.57 2.25
CA VAL A 574 11.99 -13.92 2.94
C VAL A 574 11.90 -12.41 2.84
N ARG A 575 11.62 -11.92 1.63
CA ARG A 575 11.54 -10.49 1.33
C ARG A 575 10.40 -9.85 2.09
N THR A 576 9.24 -10.49 2.10
CA THR A 576 8.09 -10.01 2.87
C THR A 576 8.39 -10.00 4.36
N PHE A 577 9.05 -11.03 4.89
CA PHE A 577 9.42 -11.07 6.30
C PHE A 577 10.33 -9.89 6.68
N LEU A 578 11.40 -9.64 5.91
CA LEU A 578 12.31 -8.53 6.15
C LEU A 578 11.60 -7.16 6.02
N ALA A 579 10.71 -7.01 5.04
CA ALA A 579 9.92 -5.79 4.85
C ALA A 579 9.01 -5.51 6.07
N LEU A 580 8.35 -6.54 6.59
CA LEU A 580 7.49 -6.44 7.77
C LEU A 580 8.29 -6.24 9.07
N ALA A 581 9.54 -6.75 9.13
CA ALA A 581 10.43 -6.55 10.28
C ALA A 581 11.06 -5.15 10.33
N HIS A 582 11.24 -4.49 9.18
CA HIS A 582 11.89 -3.17 9.04
C HIS A 582 10.92 -2.00 8.74
N GLY A 583 9.61 -2.26 8.71
CA GLY A 583 8.62 -1.20 8.58
C GLY A 583 8.71 -0.18 9.74
N PRO A 584 8.38 1.11 9.54
CA PRO A 584 8.33 2.06 10.64
C PRO A 584 7.43 1.50 11.76
N ILE A 585 7.92 1.52 13.01
CA ILE A 585 7.24 0.97 14.19
C ILE A 585 5.77 1.43 14.28
N GLU A 586 5.50 2.64 13.79
CA GLU A 586 4.21 3.33 13.72
C GLU A 586 3.16 2.65 12.81
N GLU A 587 3.57 1.88 11.78
CA GLU A 587 2.64 1.15 10.91
C GLU A 587 2.18 -0.19 11.54
N TRP A 588 2.89 -0.67 12.56
CA TRP A 588 2.72 -2.03 13.11
C TRP A 588 2.40 -2.05 14.62
N SER A 589 2.48 -0.90 15.28
CA SER A 589 1.86 -0.69 16.58
C SER A 589 0.34 -0.67 16.36
N ASN A 590 -0.34 -1.70 16.88
CA ASN A 590 -1.80 -1.75 16.87
C ASN A 590 -2.35 -0.72 17.87
N GLY A 591 -2.22 0.58 17.57
CA GLY A 591 -2.83 1.67 18.32
C GLY A 591 -2.53 1.67 19.82
N ALA A 592 -1.34 1.20 20.23
CA ALA A 592 -0.86 1.46 21.58
C ALA A 592 -0.21 2.85 21.59
N PRO A 593 -0.73 3.83 22.36
CA PRO A 593 -0.03 5.07 22.56
C PRO A 593 1.26 4.77 23.34
N ASP A 594 2.38 5.28 22.84
CA ASP A 594 3.66 5.27 23.56
C ASP A 594 3.45 5.93 24.95
N VAL A 595 3.92 5.23 26.00
CA VAL A 595 4.14 5.78 27.34
C VAL A 595 5.62 6.08 27.49
#